data_AF-A0AAD4BUI6-F1
#
_entry.id   AF-A0AAD4BUI6-F1
#
_cell.length_a   1.000
_cell.length_b   1.000
_cell.length_c   1.000
_cell.angle_alpha   90.00
_cell.angle_beta   90.00
_cell.angle_gamma   90.00
#
_symmetry.space_group_name_H-M   'P 1'
#
loop_
_entity.id
_entity.type
_entity.pdbx_description
1 polymer ?
#
loop_
_entity_poly.entity_id
_entity_poly.type
_entity_poly.pdbx_seq_one_letter_code
_entity_poly.pdbx_strand_id
1 'polypeptide(L)'
;RYAKRQLSSNADRYAEEEEPQLDSEGEAIQEPEVDLSGFLEKQRVSESTPALDAREEDEDEDEIDTSLAHITSQRQPAVSSKKGRVKTIEWDDALEQMRREKVAAEASRDLKERFRAKTSTLRTTPMAPRERRQENDIVEAPPLPTEGSTRQDPKSEMQDFLDDLLG
;
A
#
# COMPACT_ATOMS: atom_id res chain seq x y z
N ARG A 1 -11.09 23.64 -22.42
CA ARG A 1 -12.49 23.78 -21.93
C ARG A 1 -12.82 22.47 -21.24
N TYR A 2 -13.14 22.48 -19.95
CA TYR A 2 -13.52 21.24 -19.24
C TYR A 2 -15.04 21.10 -19.25
N ALA A 3 -15.55 20.00 -19.81
CA ALA A 3 -16.97 19.68 -19.76
C ALA A 3 -17.33 19.19 -18.35
N LYS A 4 -18.42 19.71 -17.78
CA LYS A 4 -18.89 19.27 -16.46
C LYS A 4 -19.53 17.88 -16.59
N ARG A 5 -19.00 16.90 -15.84
CA ARG A 5 -19.55 15.55 -15.74
C ARG A 5 -20.96 15.62 -15.14
N GLN A 6 -21.97 15.16 -15.88
CA GLN A 6 -23.35 15.08 -15.40
C GLN A 6 -23.48 13.85 -14.52
N LEU A 7 -23.32 14.03 -13.21
CA LEU A 7 -23.53 12.97 -12.22
C LEU A 7 -25.03 12.90 -11.92
N SER A 8 -25.65 11.74 -12.15
CA SER A 8 -27.11 11.58 -12.04
C SER A 8 -27.56 11.31 -10.59
N SER A 9 -26.69 10.74 -9.77
CA SER A 9 -26.93 10.41 -8.36
C SER A 9 -25.69 10.64 -7.51
N ASN A 10 -25.86 10.79 -6.19
CA ASN A 10 -24.74 10.87 -5.25
C ASN A 10 -23.91 9.57 -5.26
N ALA A 11 -24.52 8.42 -5.59
CA ALA A 11 -23.81 7.16 -5.75
C ALA A 11 -22.78 7.19 -6.88
N ASP A 12 -23.04 7.94 -7.97
CA ASP A 12 -22.09 8.10 -9.10
C ASP A 12 -20.81 8.85 -8.70
N ARG A 13 -20.78 9.51 -7.53
CA ARG A 13 -19.54 10.10 -7.00
C ARG A 13 -18.59 9.07 -6.41
N TYR A 14 -19.12 7.90 -6.02
CA TYR A 14 -18.40 6.87 -5.26
C TYR A 14 -18.23 5.56 -6.05
N ALA A 15 -18.72 5.51 -7.29
CA ALA A 15 -18.31 4.47 -8.21
C ALA A 15 -16.85 4.74 -8.59
N GLU A 16 -15.92 4.12 -7.86
CA GLU A 16 -14.54 3.96 -8.32
C GLU A 16 -14.59 3.04 -9.54
N GLU A 17 -14.72 3.62 -10.73
CA GLU A 17 -14.32 2.92 -11.94
C GLU A 17 -12.83 2.61 -11.77
N GLU A 18 -12.44 1.34 -11.72
CA GLU A 18 -11.04 0.92 -11.66
C GLU A 18 -10.31 1.60 -12.82
N GLU A 19 -9.59 2.68 -12.54
CA GLU A 19 -8.96 3.47 -13.59
C GLU A 19 -7.93 2.57 -14.30
N PRO A 20 -8.03 2.39 -15.63
CA PRO A 20 -7.03 1.63 -16.36
C PRO A 20 -5.68 2.30 -16.14
N GLN A 21 -4.67 1.53 -15.75
CA GLN A 21 -3.31 2.08 -15.59
C GLN A 21 -2.88 2.62 -16.96
N LEU A 22 -2.77 3.94 -17.06
CA LEU A 22 -2.40 4.63 -18.28
C LEU A 22 -0.87 4.72 -18.38
N ASP A 23 -0.33 4.53 -19.57
CA ASP A 23 1.08 4.77 -19.85
C ASP A 23 1.39 6.28 -19.95
N SER A 24 2.65 6.64 -20.26
CA SER A 24 3.06 8.04 -20.38
C SER A 24 2.34 8.82 -21.49
N GLU A 25 1.70 8.14 -22.44
CA GLU A 25 0.92 8.71 -23.53
C GLU A 25 -0.60 8.73 -23.23
N GLY A 26 -1.03 8.19 -22.08
CA GLY A 26 -2.43 8.18 -21.67
C GLY A 26 -3.25 7.02 -22.24
N GLU A 27 -2.60 5.99 -22.80
CA GLU A 27 -3.26 4.79 -23.30
C GLU A 27 -3.27 3.70 -22.22
N ALA A 28 -4.33 2.88 -22.20
CA ALA A 28 -4.42 1.77 -21.26
C ALA A 28 -3.28 0.78 -21.52
N ILE A 29 -2.49 0.48 -20.48
CA ILE A 29 -1.39 -0.48 -20.56
C ILE A 29 -2.00 -1.86 -20.86
N GLN A 30 -1.98 -2.25 -22.13
CA GLN A 30 -2.29 -3.62 -22.55
C GLN A 30 -1.07 -4.49 -22.27
N GLU A 31 -1.27 -5.60 -21.57
CA GLU A 31 -0.21 -6.61 -21.44
C GLU A 31 0.21 -7.07 -22.84
N PRO A 32 1.51 -7.10 -23.15
CA PRO A 32 1.96 -7.50 -24.47
C PRO A 32 1.61 -8.96 -24.76
N GLU A 33 1.09 -9.24 -25.96
CA GLU A 33 0.83 -10.60 -26.42
C GLU A 33 2.16 -11.38 -26.47
N VAL A 34 2.32 -12.37 -25.60
CA VAL A 34 3.52 -13.20 -25.54
C VAL A 34 3.39 -14.37 -26.52
N ASP A 35 4.25 -14.42 -27.54
CA ASP A 35 4.30 -15.55 -28.48
C ASP A 35 4.99 -16.77 -27.84
N LEU A 36 4.18 -17.78 -27.51
CA LEU A 36 4.64 -19.04 -26.92
C LEU A 36 5.15 -20.05 -27.95
N SER A 37 5.10 -19.75 -29.25
CA SER A 37 5.44 -20.68 -30.33
C SER A 37 6.85 -21.26 -30.19
N GLY A 38 7.86 -20.38 -30.01
CA GLY A 38 9.26 -20.80 -29.85
C GLY A 38 9.54 -21.48 -28.51
N PHE A 39 8.75 -21.20 -27.48
CA PHE A 39 8.84 -21.87 -26.19
C PHE A 39 8.28 -23.31 -26.27
N LEU A 40 7.13 -23.48 -26.91
CA LEU A 40 6.50 -24.79 -27.15
C LEU A 40 7.31 -25.63 -28.14
N GLU A 41 7.95 -25.01 -29.13
CA GLU A 41 8.87 -25.70 -30.04
C GLU A 41 10.09 -26.28 -29.32
N LYS A 42 10.67 -25.52 -28.38
CA LYS A 42 11.77 -26.02 -27.52
C LYS A 42 11.32 -27.10 -26.54
N GLN A 43 10.04 -27.09 -26.14
CA GLN A 43 9.43 -28.14 -25.33
C GLN A 43 8.89 -29.33 -26.13
N ARG A 44 8.86 -29.27 -27.47
CA ARG A 44 8.76 -30.47 -28.30
C ARG A 44 10.07 -31.23 -28.19
N VAL A 45 10.22 -31.90 -27.05
CA VAL A 45 11.16 -32.99 -26.86
C VAL A 45 10.80 -34.00 -27.95
N SER A 46 11.61 -34.07 -29.00
CA SER A 46 11.70 -35.24 -29.86
C SER A 46 11.70 -36.45 -28.93
N GLU A 47 10.74 -37.34 -29.13
CA GLU A 47 10.47 -38.57 -28.38
C GLU A 47 11.71 -39.48 -28.31
N SER A 48 12.70 -39.10 -27.49
CA SER A 48 14.02 -39.71 -27.38
C SER A 48 14.78 -39.14 -26.17
N THR A 49 14.45 -39.66 -24.98
CA THR A 49 15.23 -39.90 -23.74
C THR A 49 16.42 -38.98 -23.29
N PRO A 50 16.60 -38.74 -21.97
CA PRO A 50 17.55 -37.75 -21.43
C PRO A 50 18.95 -38.31 -21.13
N ALA A 51 19.97 -37.46 -21.27
CA ALA A 51 21.29 -37.64 -20.68
C ALA A 51 22.00 -36.29 -20.52
N LEU A 52 22.99 -36.26 -19.62
CA LEU A 52 24.08 -35.30 -19.39
C LEU A 52 23.92 -34.37 -18.18
N ASP A 53 24.96 -34.06 -17.42
CA ASP A 53 26.08 -34.81 -16.80
C ASP A 53 26.89 -33.77 -15.98
N ALA A 54 27.69 -34.30 -15.06
CA ALA A 54 28.71 -33.67 -14.21
C ALA A 54 29.38 -32.36 -14.70
N ARG A 55 29.59 -31.42 -13.76
CA ARG A 55 30.64 -30.39 -13.86
C ARG A 55 31.62 -30.59 -12.71
N GLU A 56 32.89 -30.65 -13.10
CA GLU A 56 34.09 -30.88 -12.30
C GLU A 56 34.31 -29.72 -11.30
N GLU A 57 34.59 -30.10 -10.06
CA GLU A 57 35.14 -29.26 -9.00
C GLU A 57 36.68 -29.23 -9.17
N ASP A 58 37.36 -28.29 -8.51
CA ASP A 58 38.82 -28.11 -8.41
C ASP A 58 39.42 -27.02 -9.31
N GLU A 59 39.49 -25.80 -8.78
CA GLU A 59 40.63 -24.87 -8.85
C GLU A 59 40.27 -23.58 -8.05
N ASP A 60 41.15 -23.19 -7.11
CA ASP A 60 41.20 -21.92 -6.36
C ASP A 60 40.41 -21.78 -5.02
N GLU A 61 40.52 -22.74 -4.10
CA GLU A 61 40.05 -22.55 -2.70
C GLU A 61 41.05 -21.80 -1.79
N ASP A 62 42.32 -21.66 -2.20
CA ASP A 62 43.39 -21.11 -1.35
C ASP A 62 43.54 -19.57 -1.39
N GLU A 63 42.88 -18.90 -2.33
CA GLU A 63 43.00 -17.44 -2.55
C GLU A 63 41.89 -16.60 -1.88
N ILE A 64 40.91 -17.27 -1.26
CA ILE A 64 39.74 -16.64 -0.65
C ILE A 64 39.90 -16.61 0.87
N ASP A 65 39.94 -15.40 1.45
CA ASP A 65 39.91 -15.22 2.91
C ASP A 65 38.54 -15.68 3.48
N THR A 66 38.52 -16.88 4.06
CA THR A 66 37.32 -17.49 4.68
C THR A 66 37.10 -17.03 6.13
N SER A 67 37.98 -16.19 6.70
CA SER A 67 37.89 -15.76 8.11
C SER A 67 36.62 -14.95 8.41
N LEU A 68 36.07 -14.26 7.40
CA LEU A 68 34.82 -13.51 7.49
C LEU A 68 33.60 -14.28 6.98
N ALA A 69 33.77 -15.49 6.43
CA ALA A 69 32.67 -16.29 5.90
C ALA A 69 31.61 -16.58 6.96
N HIS A 70 32.00 -16.67 8.24
CA HIS A 70 31.09 -17.01 9.34
C HIS A 70 30.22 -15.82 9.76
N ILE A 71 30.65 -14.59 9.45
CA ILE A 71 29.96 -13.34 9.80
C ILE A 71 28.93 -12.98 8.71
N THR A 72 29.22 -13.26 7.45
CA THR A 72 28.29 -13.01 6.32
C THR A 72 27.34 -14.19 6.06
N SER A 73 27.71 -15.41 6.43
CA SER A 73 26.91 -16.64 6.25
C SER A 73 25.77 -16.81 7.28
N GLN A 74 25.67 -15.93 8.29
CA GLN A 74 24.46 -15.87 9.14
C GLN A 74 23.25 -15.20 8.46
N ARG A 75 23.34 -14.85 7.18
CA ARG A 75 22.12 -14.86 6.35
C ARG A 75 21.78 -16.32 6.13
N GLN A 76 20.92 -16.84 7.01
CA GLN A 76 20.23 -18.14 6.93
C GLN A 76 20.37 -18.78 5.55
N PRO A 77 20.93 -20.00 5.41
CA PRO A 77 21.05 -20.63 4.11
C PRO A 77 19.68 -20.56 3.46
N ALA A 78 19.61 -19.86 2.32
CA ALA A 78 18.42 -19.85 1.50
C ALA A 78 18.23 -21.31 1.09
N VAL A 79 17.38 -22.00 1.86
CA VAL A 79 16.97 -23.39 1.67
C VAL A 79 16.46 -23.54 0.25
N SER A 80 17.41 -23.92 -0.61
CA SER A 80 17.31 -24.27 -2.02
C SER A 80 16.51 -23.28 -2.89
N SER A 81 17.05 -23.06 -4.09
CA SER A 81 16.30 -22.53 -5.22
C SER A 81 14.91 -23.17 -5.31
N LYS A 82 13.88 -22.39 -4.94
CA LYS A 82 12.47 -22.78 -5.04
C LYS A 82 11.82 -22.01 -6.18
N LYS A 83 12.36 -22.13 -7.38
CA LYS A 83 11.52 -21.90 -8.55
C LYS A 83 10.43 -22.98 -8.51
N GLY A 84 9.18 -22.58 -8.21
CA GLY A 84 8.02 -23.47 -8.22
C GLY A 84 7.47 -23.93 -6.87
N ARG A 85 8.00 -23.49 -5.71
CA ARG A 85 7.34 -23.79 -4.43
C ARG A 85 6.27 -22.73 -4.13
N VAL A 86 5.08 -22.91 -4.71
CA VAL A 86 3.89 -22.11 -4.40
C VAL A 86 3.53 -22.36 -2.93
N LYS A 87 3.74 -21.37 -2.07
CA LYS A 87 3.20 -21.37 -0.71
C LYS A 87 1.86 -20.67 -0.78
N THR A 88 0.78 -21.39 -0.54
CA THR A 88 -0.54 -20.79 -0.32
C THR A 88 -0.51 -20.15 1.07
N ILE A 89 -0.56 -18.82 1.11
CA ILE A 89 -0.77 -18.08 2.35
C ILE A 89 -2.28 -17.99 2.50
N GLU A 90 -2.82 -18.69 3.50
CA GLU A 90 -4.21 -18.53 3.88
C GLU A 90 -4.36 -17.24 4.67
N TRP A 91 -5.40 -16.46 4.36
CA TRP A 91 -5.77 -15.31 5.17
C TRP A 91 -6.47 -15.83 6.43
N ASP A 92 -5.67 -16.12 7.45
CA ASP A 92 -6.17 -16.51 8.77
C ASP A 92 -6.41 -15.27 9.65
N ASP A 93 -7.19 -15.48 10.72
CA ASP A 93 -7.54 -14.41 11.67
C ASP A 93 -6.29 -13.80 12.34
N ALA A 94 -5.22 -14.58 12.49
CA ALA A 94 -3.95 -14.12 13.04
C ALA A 94 -3.25 -13.12 12.10
N LEU A 95 -3.23 -13.38 10.79
CA LEU A 95 -2.67 -12.50 9.78
C LEU A 95 -3.47 -11.21 9.63
N GLU A 96 -4.79 -11.29 9.70
CA GLU A 96 -5.68 -10.13 9.73
C GLU A 96 -5.42 -9.25 10.98
N GLN A 97 -5.27 -9.88 12.15
CA GLN A 97 -4.94 -9.17 13.39
C GLN A 97 -3.56 -8.48 13.30
N MET A 98 -2.53 -9.20 12.84
CA MET A 98 -1.20 -8.62 12.61
C MET A 98 -1.24 -7.46 11.61
N ARG A 99 -2.06 -7.57 10.56
CA ARG A 99 -2.24 -6.49 9.58
C ARG A 99 -2.86 -5.24 10.22
N ARG A 100 -3.91 -5.41 11.05
CA ARG A 100 -4.53 -4.28 11.78
C ARG A 100 -3.55 -3.61 12.73
N GLU A 101 -2.79 -4.40 13.49
CA GLU A 101 -1.77 -3.89 14.40
C GLU A 101 -0.65 -3.15 13.64
N LYS A 102 -0.21 -3.68 12.51
CA LYS A 102 0.77 -3.02 11.63
C LYS A 102 0.26 -1.66 11.18
N VAL A 103 -0.98 -1.57 10.70
CA VAL A 103 -1.57 -0.29 10.25
C VAL A 103 -1.64 0.71 11.40
N ALA A 104 -2.05 0.29 12.59
CA ALA A 104 -2.09 1.16 13.77
C ALA A 104 -0.68 1.67 14.16
N ALA A 105 0.32 0.79 14.14
CA ALA A 105 1.70 1.14 14.43
C ALA A 105 2.29 2.10 13.38
N GLU A 106 2.05 1.83 12.09
CA GLU A 106 2.49 2.70 10.99
C GLU A 106 1.83 4.07 11.06
N ALA A 107 0.53 4.16 11.35
CA ALA A 107 -0.15 5.43 11.55
C ALA A 107 0.46 6.25 12.71
N SER A 108 0.80 5.58 13.82
CA SER A 108 1.45 6.24 14.97
C SER A 108 2.86 6.75 14.62
N ARG A 109 3.60 5.99 13.81
CA ARG A 109 4.94 6.35 13.34
C ARG A 109 4.88 7.50 12.35
N ASP A 110 4.00 7.44 11.36
CA ASP A 110 3.78 8.52 10.38
C ASP A 110 3.40 9.82 11.08
N LEU A 111 2.46 9.77 12.04
CA LEU A 111 2.09 10.95 12.81
C LEU A 111 3.31 11.58 13.49
N LYS A 112 4.15 10.77 14.15
CA LYS A 112 5.37 11.24 14.82
C LYS A 112 6.38 11.80 13.83
N GLU A 113 6.53 11.19 12.67
CA GLU A 113 7.40 11.66 11.60
C GLU A 113 6.92 13.01 11.07
N ARG A 114 5.63 13.18 10.80
CA ARG A 114 5.02 14.45 10.38
C ARG A 114 5.21 15.55 11.42
N PHE A 115 5.08 15.23 12.72
CA PHE A 115 5.39 16.18 13.80
C PHE A 115 6.88 16.52 13.87
N ARG A 116 7.77 15.54 13.70
CA ARG A 116 9.22 15.78 13.68
C ARG A 116 9.65 16.59 12.45
N ALA A 117 9.11 16.30 11.28
CA ALA A 117 9.36 17.07 10.06
C ALA A 117 8.91 18.52 10.23
N LYS A 118 7.68 18.76 10.71
CA LYS A 118 7.18 20.12 10.98
C LYS A 118 8.03 20.88 12.00
N THR A 119 8.40 20.24 13.11
CA THR A 119 9.23 20.89 14.14
C THR A 119 10.67 21.13 13.67
N SER A 120 11.22 20.23 12.85
CA SER A 120 12.51 20.45 12.18
C SER A 120 12.46 21.65 11.25
N THR A 121 11.43 21.77 10.39
CA THR A 121 11.28 22.94 9.51
C THR A 121 11.13 24.25 10.27
N LEU A 122 10.37 24.27 11.38
CA LEU A 122 10.24 25.47 12.22
C LEU A 122 11.55 25.87 12.90
N ARG A 123 12.44 24.90 13.17
CA ARG A 123 13.73 25.15 13.82
C ARG A 123 14.81 25.56 12.83
N THR A 124 14.75 25.11 11.58
CA THR A 124 15.76 25.39 10.55
C THR A 124 15.44 26.63 9.73
N THR A 125 14.17 27.02 9.58
CA THR A 125 13.80 28.31 9.01
C THR A 125 13.53 29.32 10.12
N PRO A 126 14.31 30.40 10.29
CA PRO A 126 13.88 31.50 11.14
C PRO A 126 12.57 32.04 10.54
N MET A 127 11.44 31.80 11.23
CA MET A 127 10.18 32.43 10.88
C MET A 127 10.36 33.94 11.03
N ALA A 128 10.70 34.61 9.92
CA ALA A 128 10.46 36.03 9.82
C ALA A 128 8.97 36.26 10.16
N PRO A 129 8.63 37.24 11.00
CA PRO A 129 7.25 37.53 11.31
C PRO A 129 6.56 37.87 9.99
N ARG A 130 5.77 36.94 9.46
CA ARG A 130 4.85 37.24 8.37
C ARG A 130 3.92 38.31 8.93
N GLU A 131 4.09 39.53 8.47
CA GLU A 131 3.09 40.57 8.62
C GLU A 131 1.75 39.94 8.24
N ARG A 132 0.81 39.98 9.18
CA ARG A 132 -0.56 39.56 8.95
C ARG A 132 -1.13 40.49 7.89
N ARG A 133 -0.95 40.16 6.61
CA ARG A 133 -1.81 40.70 5.57
C ARG A 133 -3.20 40.21 5.92
N GLN A 134 -4.03 41.17 6.32
CA GLN A 134 -5.47 41.03 6.44
C GLN A 134 -6.02 40.68 5.06
N GLU A 135 -5.98 39.41 4.68
CA GLU A 135 -6.91 38.87 3.70
C GLU A 135 -8.17 38.51 4.48
N ASN A 136 -8.96 39.54 4.79
CA ASN A 136 -10.39 39.40 5.06
C ASN A 136 -11.09 39.09 3.72
N ASP A 137 -10.74 37.98 3.09
CA ASP A 137 -11.55 37.36 2.03
C ASP A 137 -12.15 36.07 2.59
N ILE A 138 -12.77 36.21 3.76
CA ILE A 138 -13.75 35.24 4.24
C ILE A 138 -14.99 35.53 3.40
N VAL A 139 -15.16 34.78 2.32
CA VAL A 139 -16.47 34.68 1.68
C VAL A 139 -17.39 34.05 2.72
N GLU A 140 -18.18 34.89 3.39
CA GLU A 140 -19.22 34.48 4.31
C GLU A 140 -20.21 33.62 3.52
N ALA A 141 -20.12 32.30 3.70
CA ALA A 141 -21.02 31.36 3.06
C ALA A 141 -22.46 31.67 3.50
N PRO A 142 -23.46 31.58 2.60
CA PRO A 142 -24.85 31.72 3.00
C PRO A 142 -25.15 30.71 4.12
N PRO A 143 -25.91 31.10 5.16
CA PRO A 143 -26.23 30.21 6.26
C PRO A 143 -26.87 28.94 5.71
N LEU A 144 -26.31 27.79 6.09
CA LEU A 144 -26.89 26.49 5.77
C LEU A 144 -28.36 26.50 6.24
N PRO A 145 -29.31 26.00 5.44
CA PRO A 145 -30.65 25.73 5.95
C PRO A 145 -30.51 24.77 7.12
N THR A 146 -30.72 25.27 8.34
CA THR A 146 -30.85 24.46 9.54
C THR A 146 -32.22 23.79 9.48
N GLU A 147 -32.35 22.80 8.60
CA GLU A 147 -33.34 21.75 8.72
C GLU A 147 -33.07 21.07 10.07
N GLY A 148 -34.05 21.18 10.98
CA GLY A 148 -33.90 20.88 12.40
C GLY A 148 -33.49 19.44 12.67
N SER A 149 -32.19 19.21 12.82
CA SER A 149 -31.66 18.08 13.57
C SER A 149 -31.04 18.64 14.84
N THR A 150 -31.87 18.85 15.86
CA THR A 150 -31.40 18.73 17.24
C THR A 150 -30.72 17.37 17.34
N ARG A 151 -29.38 17.33 17.22
CA ARG A 151 -28.63 16.15 17.60
C ARG A 151 -28.95 15.97 19.08
N GLN A 152 -29.84 15.04 19.39
CA GLN A 152 -30.17 14.72 20.77
C GLN A 152 -28.85 14.36 21.43
N ASP A 153 -28.60 14.95 22.60
CA ASP A 153 -27.38 14.65 23.33
C ASP A 153 -27.35 13.13 23.53
N PRO A 154 -26.23 12.45 23.24
CA PRO A 154 -26.16 10.98 23.31
C PRO A 154 -26.47 10.44 24.71
N LYS A 155 -26.39 11.30 25.74
CA LYS A 155 -26.84 11.00 27.10
C LYS A 155 -28.36 10.86 27.23
N SER A 156 -29.13 11.62 26.45
CA SER A 156 -30.59 11.54 26.42
C SER A 156 -31.06 10.21 25.84
N GLU A 157 -30.43 9.76 24.75
CA GLU A 157 -30.75 8.46 24.13
C GLU A 157 -30.43 7.29 25.07
N MET A 158 -29.35 7.40 25.85
CA MET A 158 -29.03 6.41 26.89
C MET A 158 -30.02 6.42 28.06
N GLN A 159 -30.62 7.57 28.36
CA GLN A 159 -31.59 7.70 29.46
C GLN A 159 -32.88 6.95 29.15
N ASP A 160 -33.41 7.11 27.93
CA ASP A 160 -34.62 6.42 27.47
C ASP A 160 -34.44 4.89 27.49
N PHE A 161 -33.25 4.40 27.12
CA PHE A 161 -32.91 2.98 27.21
C PHE A 161 -32.82 2.47 28.65
N LEU A 162 -32.28 3.27 29.57
CA LEU A 162 -32.17 2.87 30.98
C LEU A 162 -33.55 2.83 31.65
N ASP A 163 -34.43 3.77 31.34
CA ASP A 163 -35.78 3.82 31.89
C ASP A 163 -36.62 2.60 31.44
N ASP A 164 -36.44 2.11 30.21
CA ASP A 164 -37.10 0.90 29.69
C ASP A 164 -36.53 -0.40 30.30
N LEU A 165 -35.26 -0.39 30.73
CA LEU A 165 -34.61 -1.53 31.39
C LEU A 165 -34.93 -1.62 32.89
N LEU A 166 -35.23 -0.50 33.54
CA LEU A 166 -35.50 -0.38 34.98
C LEU A 166 -37.01 -0.31 35.33
N GLY A 167 -37.87 -0.18 34.32
CA GLY A 167 -39.34 -0.08 34.42
C GLY A 167 -40.07 -1.42 34.54
#